data_AF-A0A943GL83-F1
#
_entry.id   AF-A0A943GL83-F1
#
_cell.length_a   1.000
_cell.length_b   1.000
_cell.length_c   1.000
_cell.angle_alpha   90.00
_cell.angle_beta   90.00
_cell.angle_gamma   90.00
#
_symmetry.space_group_name_H-M   'P 1'
#
loop_
_entity.id
_entity.type
_entity.pdbx_description
1 polymer ?
#
loop_
_entity_poly.entity_id
_entity_poly.type
_entity_poly.pdbx_seq_one_letter_code
_entity_poly.pdbx_strand_id
1 'polypeptide(L)'
;MRLYAILKDALPVIKESQNKGNLARKKLPKVVSICHNDMDCKNVLWNGNDYRIIDLECLSYNNPFMELFELALCWSGYEDCRIDFGMFQAFLQGYKNAGGELPTDWETLYDCNNGRLEWLEYNIKRVLGIDCGDDEKEIGIEQVEETIQHIIYYFEMKKLILEHCII
;
A
#
# COMPACT_ATOMS: atom_id res chain seq x y z
N MET A 1 -8.60 11.61 -24.29
CA MET A 1 -10.01 11.37 -23.86
C MET A 1 -10.14 10.24 -22.83
N ARG A 2 -9.46 9.09 -23.01
CA ARG A 2 -9.53 7.93 -22.10
C ARG A 2 -9.10 8.24 -20.65
N LEU A 3 -7.89 8.77 -20.45
CA LEU A 3 -7.36 9.05 -19.11
C LEU A 3 -8.23 10.01 -18.29
N TYR A 4 -8.74 11.06 -18.94
CA TYR A 4 -9.68 12.00 -18.32
C TYR A 4 -10.96 11.32 -17.84
N ALA A 5 -11.52 10.40 -18.63
CA ALA A 5 -12.73 9.67 -18.25
C ALA A 5 -12.47 8.80 -17.01
N ILE A 6 -11.39 8.02 -17.02
CA ILE A 6 -11.00 7.15 -15.90
C ILE A 6 -10.79 7.98 -14.62
N LEU A 7 -10.06 9.09 -14.71
CA LEU A 7 -9.84 10.00 -13.57
C LEU A 7 -11.14 10.64 -13.08
N LYS A 8 -12.02 11.04 -13.99
CA LYS A 8 -13.32 11.64 -13.64
C LYS A 8 -14.20 10.65 -12.90
N ASP A 9 -14.24 9.41 -13.36
CA ASP A 9 -15.05 8.34 -12.77
C ASP A 9 -14.50 7.91 -11.40
N ALA A 10 -13.17 7.88 -11.24
CA ALA A 10 -12.51 7.56 -9.96
C ALA A 10 -12.47 8.72 -8.95
N LEU A 11 -12.74 9.96 -9.39
CA LEU A 11 -12.62 11.17 -8.56
C LEU A 11 -13.36 11.11 -7.22
N PRO A 12 -14.60 10.56 -7.12
CA PRO A 12 -15.28 10.44 -5.83
C PRO A 12 -14.50 9.57 -4.84
N VAL A 13 -13.99 8.41 -5.29
CA VAL A 13 -13.21 7.48 -4.47
C VAL A 13 -11.89 8.12 -4.04
N ILE A 14 -11.19 8.79 -4.96
CA ILE A 14 -9.94 9.50 -4.67
C ILE A 14 -10.15 10.56 -3.58
N LYS A 15 -11.19 11.38 -3.70
CA LYS A 15 -11.52 12.42 -2.71
C LYS A 15 -11.88 11.83 -1.36
N GLU A 16 -12.63 10.73 -1.35
CA GLU A 16 -13.01 10.05 -0.11
C GLU A 16 -11.77 9.48 0.59
N SER A 17 -10.91 8.76 -0.12
CA SER A 17 -9.66 8.21 0.41
C SER A 17 -8.75 9.30 0.97
N GLN A 18 -8.57 10.42 0.24
CA GLN A 18 -7.80 11.57 0.73
C GLN A 18 -8.38 12.15 2.03
N ASN A 19 -9.69 12.36 2.09
CA ASN A 19 -10.34 12.96 3.26
C ASN A 19 -10.26 12.04 4.48
N LYS A 20 -10.51 10.74 4.30
CA LYS A 20 -10.36 9.75 5.37
C LYS A 20 -8.91 9.65 5.84
N GLY A 21 -7.96 9.60 4.92
CA GLY A 21 -6.52 9.62 5.23
C GLY A 21 -6.11 10.83 6.07
N ASN A 22 -6.53 12.03 5.69
CA ASN A 22 -6.21 13.25 6.44
C ASN A 22 -6.78 13.25 7.87
N LEU A 23 -7.91 12.57 8.10
CA LEU A 23 -8.48 12.39 9.44
C LEU A 23 -7.77 11.28 10.21
N ALA A 24 -7.50 10.15 9.57
CA ALA A 24 -6.87 8.98 10.16
C ALA A 24 -5.41 9.26 10.58
N ARG A 25 -4.64 10.02 9.80
CA ARG A 25 -3.26 10.41 10.15
C ARG A 25 -3.17 11.14 11.49
N LYS A 26 -4.23 11.82 11.93
CA LYS A 26 -4.28 12.50 13.25
C LYS A 26 -4.48 11.52 14.42
N LYS A 27 -4.99 10.32 14.13
CA LYS A 27 -5.27 9.26 15.10
C LYS A 27 -4.18 8.19 15.14
N LEU A 28 -3.36 8.10 14.09
CA LEU A 28 -2.31 7.11 13.97
C LEU A 28 -1.39 7.13 15.23
N PRO A 29 -1.15 5.98 15.88
CA PRO A 29 -0.28 5.92 17.03
C PRO A 29 1.11 6.47 16.71
N LYS A 30 1.67 7.28 17.61
CA LYS A 30 3.02 7.84 17.48
C LYS A 30 4.09 6.85 17.92
N VAL A 31 3.99 5.62 17.44
CA VAL A 31 5.01 4.58 17.60
C VAL A 31 5.96 4.65 16.41
N VAL A 32 7.25 4.44 16.69
CA VAL A 32 8.31 4.48 15.70
C VAL A 32 9.22 3.28 15.92
N SER A 33 9.55 2.59 14.83
CA SER A 33 10.52 1.49 14.79
C SER A 33 11.42 1.65 13.57
N ILE A 34 12.54 0.93 13.55
CA ILE A 34 13.29 0.71 12.32
C ILE A 34 12.41 -0.16 11.42
N CYS A 35 12.03 0.41 10.28
CA CYS A 35 11.20 -0.20 9.25
C CYS A 35 12.04 -0.33 7.98
N HIS A 36 11.88 -1.42 7.25
CA HIS A 36 12.55 -1.66 5.97
C HIS A 36 12.02 -0.76 4.87
N ASN A 37 10.70 -0.51 4.87
CA ASN A 37 9.94 0.28 3.89
C ASN A 37 10.00 -0.22 2.43
N ASP A 38 10.56 -1.41 2.19
CA ASP A 38 10.60 -2.07 0.87
C ASP A 38 10.77 -3.59 1.01
N MET A 39 10.09 -4.22 1.98
CA MET A 39 10.29 -5.66 2.26
C MET A 39 9.38 -6.53 1.39
N ASP A 40 9.42 -6.34 0.08
CA ASP A 40 8.75 -7.24 -0.85
C ASP A 40 9.47 -8.61 -0.94
N CYS A 41 8.84 -9.59 -1.60
CA CYS A 41 9.38 -10.95 -1.69
C CYS A 41 10.74 -11.04 -2.42
N LYS A 42 11.09 -10.06 -3.28
CA LYS A 42 12.38 -9.99 -3.99
C LYS A 42 13.52 -9.68 -3.02
N ASN A 43 13.21 -9.02 -1.90
CA ASN A 43 14.16 -8.59 -0.87
C ASN A 43 14.32 -9.60 0.27
N VAL A 44 13.79 -10.81 0.11
CA VAL A 44 13.97 -11.94 1.04
C VAL A 44 14.64 -13.11 0.32
N LEU A 45 15.88 -13.41 0.73
CA LEU A 45 16.64 -14.55 0.22
C LEU A 45 16.37 -15.79 1.08
N TRP A 46 15.69 -16.77 0.50
CA TRP A 46 15.38 -18.04 1.15
C TRP A 46 16.48 -19.09 0.94
N ASN A 47 16.81 -19.84 1.99
CA ASN A 47 17.65 -21.04 1.95
C ASN A 47 17.01 -22.15 2.80
N GLY A 48 16.12 -22.92 2.17
CA GLY A 48 15.28 -23.88 2.90
C GLY A 48 14.39 -23.16 3.91
N ASN A 49 14.56 -23.45 5.19
CA ASN A 49 13.83 -22.80 6.28
C ASN A 49 14.55 -21.58 6.87
N ASP A 50 15.75 -21.24 6.37
CA ASP A 50 16.49 -20.04 6.78
C ASP A 50 16.25 -18.91 5.76
N TYR A 51 16.39 -17.66 6.19
CA TYR A 51 16.23 -16.50 5.31
C TYR A 51 17.14 -15.33 5.70
N ARG A 52 17.46 -14.46 4.72
CA ARG A 52 18.12 -13.18 4.94
C ARG A 52 17.33 -12.08 4.26
N ILE A 53 17.18 -10.96 4.96
CA ILE A 53 16.59 -9.73 4.41
C ILE A 53 17.74 -8.91 3.83
N ILE A 54 17.55 -8.40 2.62
CA ILE A 54 18.54 -7.61 1.88
C ILE A 54 17.95 -6.27 1.46
N ASP A 55 18.75 -5.45 0.78
CA ASP A 55 18.29 -4.19 0.16
C ASP A 55 17.78 -3.13 1.15
N LEU A 56 18.68 -2.71 2.04
CA LEU A 56 18.38 -1.82 3.16
C LEU A 56 18.42 -0.32 2.80
N GLU A 57 18.36 0.05 1.52
CA GLU A 57 18.48 1.46 1.10
C GLU A 57 17.29 2.34 1.55
N CYS A 58 16.13 1.71 1.73
CA CYS A 58 14.91 2.35 2.22
C CYS A 58 14.75 2.27 3.75
N LEU A 59 15.72 1.69 4.46
CA LEU A 59 15.66 1.50 5.91
C LEU A 59 15.55 2.85 6.64
N SER A 60 14.49 3.03 7.41
CA SER A 60 14.25 4.30 8.11
C SER A 60 13.38 4.13 9.37
N TYR A 61 13.27 5.19 10.15
CA TYR A 61 12.35 5.25 11.28
C TYR A 61 10.93 5.54 10.78
N ASN A 62 10.02 4.58 10.94
CA ASN A 62 8.63 4.72 10.49
C ASN A 62 7.65 4.03 11.46
N ASN A 63 6.36 4.09 11.16
CA ASN A 63 5.33 3.44 11.95
C ASN A 63 5.28 1.93 11.62
N PRO A 64 5.64 1.03 12.55
CA PRO A 64 5.68 -0.42 12.30
C PRO A 64 4.32 -1.03 11.98
N PHE A 65 3.22 -0.42 12.43
CA PHE A 65 1.88 -0.91 12.11
C PHE A 65 1.47 -0.62 10.67
N MET A 66 1.90 0.52 10.13
CA MET A 66 1.73 0.82 8.71
C MET A 66 2.55 -0.14 7.85
N GLU A 67 3.80 -0.41 8.23
CA GLU A 67 4.65 -1.37 7.51
C GLU A 67 4.05 -2.79 7.56
N LEU A 68 3.65 -3.27 8.74
CA LEU A 68 2.98 -4.56 8.89
C LEU A 68 1.77 -4.70 7.96
N PHE A 69 0.90 -3.69 7.95
CA PHE A 69 -0.32 -3.72 7.16
C PHE A 69 -0.03 -3.69 5.66
N GLU A 70 0.92 -2.87 5.21
CA GLU A 70 1.36 -2.81 3.82
C GLU A 70 1.95 -4.16 3.37
N LEU A 71 2.85 -4.74 4.16
CA LEU A 71 3.47 -6.00 3.83
C LEU A 71 2.47 -7.15 3.79
N ALA A 72 1.50 -7.18 4.70
CA ALA A 72 0.44 -8.19 4.67
C ALA A 72 -0.36 -8.11 3.35
N LEU A 73 -0.64 -6.90 2.84
CA LEU A 73 -1.30 -6.69 1.55
C LEU A 73 -0.41 -7.13 0.38
N CYS A 74 0.84 -6.65 0.31
CA CYS A 74 1.76 -6.98 -0.78
C CYS A 74 2.01 -8.49 -0.87
N TRP A 75 2.28 -9.15 0.26
CA TRP A 75 2.54 -10.60 0.33
C TRP A 75 1.30 -11.48 0.10
N SER A 76 0.10 -10.89 0.04
CA SER A 76 -1.13 -11.59 -0.26
C SER A 76 -1.66 -11.34 -1.67
N GLY A 77 -0.91 -10.67 -2.55
CA GLY A 77 -1.31 -10.47 -3.95
C GLY A 77 -2.11 -9.21 -4.21
N TYR A 78 -2.01 -8.20 -3.34
CA TYR A 78 -2.63 -6.89 -3.56
C TYR A 78 -2.18 -6.23 -4.86
N GLU A 79 -0.88 -6.29 -5.20
CA GLU A 79 -0.31 -5.70 -6.42
C GLU A 79 -1.00 -6.22 -7.69
N ASP A 80 -1.41 -7.49 -7.69
CA ASP A 80 -2.14 -8.10 -8.81
C ASP A 80 -3.67 -7.86 -8.77
N CYS A 81 -4.16 -7.01 -7.84
CA CYS A 81 -5.58 -6.85 -7.49
C CYS A 81 -6.26 -8.17 -7.14
N ARG A 82 -5.56 -9.08 -6.46
CA ARG A 82 -6.04 -10.43 -6.12
C ARG A 82 -5.56 -10.86 -4.73
N ILE A 83 -6.10 -10.19 -3.71
CA ILE A 83 -5.79 -10.54 -2.32
C ILE A 83 -6.26 -11.97 -2.01
N ASP A 84 -5.31 -12.83 -1.67
CA ASP A 84 -5.55 -14.10 -0.99
C ASP A 84 -5.63 -13.84 0.53
N PHE A 85 -6.84 -13.83 1.06
CA PHE A 85 -7.06 -13.57 2.48
C PHE A 85 -6.50 -14.65 3.41
N GLY A 86 -6.29 -15.88 2.91
CA GLY A 86 -5.58 -16.91 3.64
C GLY A 86 -4.11 -16.56 3.84
N MET A 87 -3.45 -16.07 2.79
CA MET A 87 -2.07 -15.55 2.88
C MET A 87 -1.99 -14.28 3.73
N PHE A 88 -2.95 -13.37 3.58
CA PHE A 88 -3.03 -12.14 4.38
C PHE A 88 -3.08 -12.45 5.88
N GLN A 89 -3.98 -13.35 6.29
CA GLN A 89 -4.08 -13.77 7.69
C GLN A 89 -2.87 -14.57 8.15
N ALA A 90 -2.31 -15.43 7.30
CA ALA A 90 -1.09 -16.17 7.62
C ALA A 90 0.09 -15.22 7.91
N PHE A 91 0.22 -14.12 7.18
CA PHE A 91 1.23 -13.10 7.42
C PHE A 91 1.04 -12.46 8.80
N LEU A 92 -0.16 -11.95 9.09
CA LEU A 92 -0.48 -11.32 10.38
C LEU A 92 -0.28 -12.29 11.57
N GLN A 93 -0.69 -13.54 11.40
CA GLN A 93 -0.52 -14.58 12.41
C GLN A 93 0.95 -14.94 12.61
N GLY A 94 1.74 -15.00 11.53
CA GLY A 94 3.18 -15.21 11.59
C GLY A 94 3.88 -14.11 12.38
N TYR A 95 3.55 -12.85 12.11
CA TYR A 95 4.06 -11.70 12.84
C TYR A 95 3.71 -11.75 14.33
N LYS A 96 2.44 -12.02 14.66
CA LYS A 96 1.96 -12.21 16.04
C LYS A 96 2.70 -13.35 16.76
N ASN A 97 2.87 -14.49 16.10
CA ASN A 97 3.55 -15.67 16.65
C ASN A 97 5.05 -15.44 16.88
N ALA A 98 5.68 -14.57 16.09
CA ALA A 98 7.06 -14.13 16.29
C ALA A 98 7.22 -13.13 17.47
N GLY A 99 6.13 -12.79 18.16
CA GLY A 99 6.12 -11.85 19.28
C GLY A 99 5.80 -10.40 18.89
N GLY A 100 5.41 -10.15 17.64
CA GLY A 100 5.01 -8.83 17.18
C GLY A 100 3.66 -8.38 17.75
N GLU A 101 3.54 -7.10 18.06
CA GLU A 101 2.28 -6.50 18.52
C GLU A 101 1.36 -6.17 17.35
N LEU A 102 0.09 -6.57 17.43
CA LEU A 102 -0.89 -6.23 16.41
C LEU A 102 -1.58 -4.88 16.74
N PRO A 103 -1.94 -4.11 15.70
CA PRO A 103 -2.78 -2.93 15.82
C PRO A 103 -4.14 -3.22 16.45
N THR A 104 -4.67 -2.24 17.20
CA THR A 104 -6.02 -2.28 17.77
C THR A 104 -7.05 -1.53 16.92
N ASP A 105 -6.60 -0.56 16.10
CA ASP A 105 -7.44 0.26 15.22
C ASP A 105 -7.03 0.06 13.75
N TRP A 106 -7.50 -1.05 13.18
CA TRP A 106 -7.25 -1.41 11.78
C TRP A 106 -7.89 -0.46 10.79
N GLU A 107 -9.01 0.18 11.14
CA GLU A 107 -9.67 1.13 10.25
C GLU A 107 -8.84 2.40 10.09
N THR A 108 -8.22 2.90 11.18
CA THR A 108 -7.27 4.01 11.09
C THR A 108 -6.07 3.66 10.21
N LEU A 109 -5.53 2.43 10.28
CA LEU A 109 -4.43 2.01 9.40
C LEU A 109 -4.87 1.92 7.94
N TYR A 110 -6.02 1.29 7.69
CA TYR A 110 -6.61 1.17 6.36
C TYR A 110 -6.80 2.56 5.75
N ASP A 111 -7.39 3.50 6.49
CA ASP A 111 -7.65 4.84 6.01
C ASP A 111 -6.35 5.65 5.88
N CYS A 112 -5.30 5.37 6.66
CA CYS A 112 -3.98 6.02 6.52
C CYS A 112 -3.22 5.57 5.27
N ASN A 113 -3.45 4.35 4.79
CA ASN A 113 -2.74 3.75 3.67
C ASN A 113 -3.14 4.39 2.33
N ASN A 114 -2.51 5.52 2.01
CA ASN A 114 -2.79 6.34 0.83
C ASN A 114 -1.57 6.58 -0.07
N GLY A 115 -0.50 5.77 0.02
CA GLY A 115 0.69 5.95 -0.83
C GLY A 115 0.34 5.98 -2.33
N ARG A 116 -0.65 5.18 -2.73
CA ARG A 116 -1.24 5.17 -4.07
C ARG A 116 -1.81 6.53 -4.54
N LEU A 117 -2.22 7.43 -3.65
CA LEU A 117 -2.64 8.79 -4.04
C LEU A 117 -1.44 9.67 -4.41
N GLU A 118 -0.34 9.54 -3.68
CA GLU A 118 0.92 10.26 -3.93
C GLU A 118 1.55 9.75 -5.23
N TRP A 119 1.51 8.44 -5.47
CA TRP A 119 1.93 7.81 -6.72
C TRP A 119 1.08 8.25 -7.92
N LEU A 120 -0.24 8.37 -7.74
CA LEU A 120 -1.14 8.88 -8.76
C LEU A 120 -0.80 10.33 -9.14
N GLU A 121 -0.59 11.20 -8.14
CA GLU A 121 -0.20 12.59 -8.38
C GLU A 121 1.10 12.68 -9.19
N TYR A 122 2.11 11.90 -8.78
CA TYR A 122 3.40 11.85 -9.45
C TYR A 122 3.25 11.43 -10.93
N ASN A 123 2.51 10.37 -11.22
CA ASN A 123 2.34 9.91 -12.60
C ASN A 123 1.46 10.84 -13.44
N ILE A 124 0.47 11.54 -12.85
CA ILE A 124 -0.26 12.61 -13.56
C ILE A 124 0.70 13.74 -13.98
N LYS A 125 1.61 14.16 -13.10
CA LYS A 125 2.64 15.15 -13.45
C LYS A 125 3.50 14.67 -14.63
N ARG A 126 3.89 13.39 -14.63
CA ARG A 126 4.62 12.77 -15.75
C ARG A 126 3.87 12.87 -17.07
N VAL A 127 2.59 12.50 -17.08
CA VAL A 127 1.73 12.62 -18.28
C VAL A 127 1.63 14.06 -18.78
N LEU A 128 1.61 15.03 -17.87
CA LEU A 128 1.54 16.45 -18.20
C LEU A 128 2.89 17.04 -18.64
N GLY A 129 3.99 16.27 -18.62
CA GLY A 129 5.34 16.77 -18.91
C GLY A 129 5.89 17.68 -17.81
N ILE A 130 5.39 17.52 -16.58
CA ILE A 130 5.87 18.23 -15.39
C ILE A 130 6.92 17.32 -14.75
N ASP A 131 8.14 17.83 -14.55
CA ASP A 131 9.24 17.16 -13.87
C ASP A 131 9.75 15.85 -14.51
N CYS A 132 9.66 15.70 -15.84
CA CYS A 132 10.06 14.47 -16.56
C CYS A 132 10.51 14.72 -18.02
N GLY A 133 11.22 13.75 -18.59
CA GLY A 133 11.57 13.73 -20.02
C GLY A 133 10.37 13.36 -20.91
N ASP A 134 10.42 13.70 -22.21
CA ASP A 134 9.36 13.38 -23.17
C ASP A 134 9.13 11.86 -23.33
N ASP A 135 10.15 11.05 -23.03
CA ASP A 135 10.15 9.60 -23.03
C ASP A 135 9.38 8.94 -21.88
N GLU A 136 8.99 9.71 -20.86
CA GLU A 136 8.30 9.18 -19.67
C GLU A 136 6.77 9.28 -19.73
N LYS A 137 6.22 9.96 -20.74
CA LYS A 137 4.77 10.21 -20.83
C LYS A 137 3.95 8.93 -21.01
N GLU A 138 4.45 7.99 -21.82
CA GLU A 138 3.76 6.71 -22.05
C GLU A 138 3.73 5.86 -20.77
N ILE A 139 4.88 5.76 -20.07
CA ILE A 139 4.97 5.09 -18.77
C ILE A 139 4.05 5.76 -17.75
N GLY A 140 3.99 7.09 -17.73
CA GLY A 140 3.08 7.83 -16.87
C GLY A 140 1.61 7.50 -17.14
N ILE A 141 1.22 7.33 -18.40
CA ILE A 141 -0.16 6.95 -18.77
C ILE A 141 -0.50 5.56 -18.21
N GLU A 142 0.37 4.58 -18.45
CA GLU A 142 0.19 3.20 -17.96
C GLU A 142 0.08 3.17 -16.44
N GLN A 143 0.98 3.86 -15.75
CA GLN A 143 0.98 3.95 -14.29
C GLN A 143 -0.25 4.67 -13.72
N VAL A 144 -0.76 5.71 -14.38
CA VAL A 144 -2.03 6.33 -13.95
C VAL A 144 -3.20 5.34 -14.08
N GLU A 145 -3.27 4.58 -15.17
CA GLU A 145 -4.35 3.59 -15.36
C GLU A 145 -4.28 2.48 -14.29
N GLU A 146 -3.08 1.94 -14.05
CA GLU A 146 -2.82 0.91 -13.04
C GLU A 146 -3.13 1.42 -11.61
N THR A 147 -2.62 2.60 -11.25
CA THR A 147 -2.83 3.17 -9.91
C THR A 147 -4.31 3.42 -9.61
N ILE A 148 -5.08 3.86 -10.60
CA ILE A 148 -6.53 4.06 -10.43
C ILE A 148 -7.23 2.71 -10.20
N GLN A 149 -6.83 1.67 -10.93
CA GLN A 149 -7.34 0.32 -10.70
C GLN A 149 -7.06 -0.14 -9.26
N HIS A 150 -5.85 0.07 -8.75
CA HIS A 150 -5.48 -0.25 -7.37
C HIS A 150 -6.27 0.54 -6.33
N ILE A 151 -6.53 1.83 -6.57
CA ILE A 151 -7.34 2.69 -5.69
C ILE A 151 -8.78 2.18 -5.61
N ILE A 152 -9.39 1.87 -6.75
CA ILE A 152 -10.76 1.35 -6.82
C ILE A 152 -10.83 -0.01 -6.14
N TYR A 153 -9.92 -0.93 -6.49
CA TYR A 153 -9.87 -2.26 -5.90
C TYR A 153 -9.73 -2.21 -4.38
N TYR A 154 -8.78 -1.42 -3.86
CA TYR A 154 -8.60 -1.26 -2.42
C TYR A 154 -9.87 -0.74 -1.73
N PHE A 155 -10.52 0.25 -2.33
CA PHE A 155 -11.77 0.81 -1.82
C PHE A 155 -12.91 -0.22 -1.78
N GLU A 156 -13.08 -1.01 -2.84
CA GLU A 156 -14.09 -2.07 -2.92
C GLU A 156 -13.81 -3.20 -1.91
N MET A 157 -12.54 -3.50 -1.66
CA MET A 157 -12.11 -4.56 -0.75
C MET A 157 -12.12 -4.14 0.72
N LYS A 158 -12.41 -2.87 1.06
CA LYS A 158 -12.37 -2.33 2.44
C LYS A 158 -12.97 -3.28 3.47
N LYS A 159 -14.21 -3.73 3.23
CA LYS A 159 -14.94 -4.58 4.16
C LYS A 159 -14.20 -5.90 4.41
N LEU A 160 -13.79 -6.56 3.34
CA LEU A 160 -13.10 -7.86 3.42
C LEU A 160 -11.73 -7.72 4.09
N ILE A 161 -10.96 -6.68 3.75
CA ILE A 161 -9.67 -6.41 4.40
C ILE A 161 -9.85 -6.26 5.91
N LEU A 162 -10.79 -5.41 6.35
CA LEU A 162 -11.02 -5.17 7.77
C LEU A 162 -11.54 -6.41 8.51
N GLU A 163 -12.40 -7.21 7.88
CA GLU A 163 -12.89 -8.48 8.46
C GLU A 163 -11.75 -9.47 8.69
N HIS A 164 -10.76 -9.52 7.79
CA HIS A 164 -9.64 -10.46 7.88
C HIS A 164 -8.45 -9.93 8.71
N CYS A 165 -8.46 -8.66 9.11
CA CYS A 165 -7.50 -8.13 10.10
C CYS A 165 -7.73 -8.67 11.53
N ILE A 166 -8.91 -9.22 11.81
CA ILE A 166 -9.27 -9.72 13.14
C ILE A 166 -8.83 -11.19 13.25
N ILE A 167 -7.76 -11.44 14.03
CA ILE A 167 -7.14 -12.78 14.22
C ILE A 167 -6.85 -13.15 15.69
#